data_AF-A0A535EQX4-F1
#
_entry.id   AF-A0A535EQX4-F1
#
_cell.length_a   1.000
_cell.length_b   1.000
_cell.length_c   1.000
_cell.angle_alpha   90.00
_cell.angle_beta   90.00
_cell.angle_gamma   90.00
#
_symmetry.space_group_name_H-M   'P 1'
#
loop_
_entity.id
_entity.type
_entity.pdbx_description
1 polymer ?
#
loop_
_entity_poly.entity_id
_entity_poly.type
_entity_poly.pdbx_seq_one_letter_code
_entity_poly.pdbx_strand_id
1 'polypeptide(L)'
;MRTTVAINDNLLLAAKTVARRRGYTLGRLIEEALRRELAQHAGVRPPEVPVFRGGTGPQPGVDLRSNRALLELVEPARAVGEP
;
A
#
# COMPACT_ATOMS: atom_id res chain seq x y z
N MET A 1 -25.45 -5.40 -15.88
CA MET A 1 -25.53 -5.48 -17.36
C MET A 1 -24.67 -6.65 -17.83
N ARG A 2 -25.04 -7.33 -18.93
CA ARG A 2 -24.21 -8.38 -19.55
C ARG A 2 -23.55 -7.79 -20.79
N THR A 3 -22.23 -7.89 -20.87
CA THR A 3 -21.43 -7.36 -21.98
C THR A 3 -20.54 -8.48 -22.53
N THR A 4 -20.42 -8.55 -23.86
CA THR A 4 -19.49 -9.46 -24.54
C THR A 4 -18.28 -8.65 -24.98
N VAL A 5 -17.08 -9.12 -24.67
CA VAL A 5 -15.80 -8.47 -25.02
C VAL A 5 -14.89 -9.47 -25.73
N ALA A 6 -14.09 -8.99 -26.68
CA ALA A 6 -13.03 -9.79 -27.27
C ALA A 6 -11.81 -9.81 -26.33
N ILE A 7 -11.31 -11.00 -26.00
CA ILE A 7 -10.14 -11.21 -25.14
C ILE A 7 -9.26 -12.27 -25.80
N ASN A 8 -7.94 -12.05 -25.81
CA ASN A 8 -6.97 -13.04 -26.27
C ASN A 8 -7.02 -14.31 -25.41
N ASP A 9 -6.94 -15.49 -26.04
CA ASP A 9 -7.08 -16.78 -25.36
C ASP A 9 -6.06 -17.02 -24.24
N ASN A 10 -4.81 -16.59 -24.43
CA ASN A 10 -3.77 -16.73 -23.42
C ASN A 10 -4.09 -15.88 -22.18
N LEU A 11 -4.63 -14.68 -22.39
CA LEU A 11 -5.07 -13.81 -21.31
C LEU A 11 -6.29 -14.38 -20.58
N LEU A 12 -7.25 -14.95 -21.33
CA LEU A 12 -8.42 -15.61 -20.75
C LEU A 12 -8.01 -16.80 -19.88
N LEU A 13 -7.03 -17.61 -20.31
CA LEU A 13 -6.50 -18.74 -19.56
C LEU A 13 -5.83 -18.26 -18.26
N ALA A 14 -4.97 -17.25 -18.34
CA ALA A 14 -4.32 -16.66 -17.17
C ALA A 14 -5.35 -16.11 -16.18
N ALA A 15 -6.36 -15.39 -16.66
CA ALA A 15 -7.43 -14.83 -15.84
C ALA A 15 -8.22 -15.91 -15.11
N LYS A 16 -8.57 -17.02 -15.78
CA LYS A 16 -9.25 -18.17 -15.16
C LYS A 16 -8.40 -18.80 -14.05
N THR A 17 -7.10 -18.97 -14.28
CA THR A 17 -6.18 -19.51 -13.28
C THR A 17 -6.12 -18.62 -12.04
N VAL A 18 -6.00 -17.31 -12.23
CA VAL A 18 -5.99 -16.33 -11.12
C VAL A 18 -7.32 -16.32 -10.38
N ALA A 19 -8.45 -16.34 -11.09
CA ALA A 19 -9.78 -16.37 -10.50
C ALA A 19 -9.96 -17.60 -9.59
N ARG A 20 -9.58 -18.80 -10.08
CA ARG A 20 -9.59 -20.04 -9.28
C ARG A 20 -8.70 -19.94 -8.05
N ARG A 21 -7.46 -19.45 -8.21
CA ARG A 21 -6.52 -19.29 -7.08
C ARG A 21 -7.05 -18.37 -5.98
N ARG A 22 -7.86 -17.37 -6.34
CA ARG A 22 -8.46 -16.40 -5.40
C ARG A 22 -9.85 -16.81 -4.91
N GLY A 23 -10.40 -17.92 -5.38
CA GLY A 23 -11.77 -18.34 -5.05
C GLY A 23 -12.85 -17.43 -5.66
N TYR A 24 -12.57 -16.77 -6.77
CA TYR A 24 -13.50 -15.86 -7.47
C TYR A 24 -14.00 -16.45 -8.77
N THR A 25 -15.15 -15.95 -9.23
CA THR A 25 -15.59 -16.14 -10.61
C THR A 25 -14.77 -15.27 -11.55
N LEU A 26 -14.67 -15.66 -12.82
CA LEU A 26 -14.02 -14.83 -13.85
C LEU A 26 -14.68 -13.44 -13.95
N GLY A 27 -16.01 -13.38 -13.87
CA GLY A 27 -16.76 -12.12 -13.89
C GLY A 27 -16.36 -11.18 -12.75
N ARG A 28 -16.29 -11.70 -11.52
CA ARG A 28 -15.84 -10.91 -10.35
C ARG A 28 -14.40 -10.41 -10.51
N LEU A 29 -13.51 -11.24 -11.07
CA LEU A 29 -12.13 -10.82 -11.34
C LEU A 29 -12.08 -9.65 -12.34
N ILE A 30 -12.85 -9.74 -13.43
CA ILE A 30 -12.92 -8.71 -14.46
C ILE A 30 -13.52 -7.41 -13.91
N GLU A 31 -14.62 -7.49 -13.15
CA GLU A 31 -15.26 -6.33 -12.53
C GLU A 31 -14.31 -5.59 -11.59
N GLU A 32 -13.61 -6.34 -10.73
CA GLU A 32 -12.62 -5.79 -9.80
C GLU A 32 -11.41 -5.17 -10.52
N ALA A 33 -10.98 -5.75 -11.64
CA ALA A 33 -9.92 -5.17 -12.48
C ALA A 33 -10.37 -3.85 -13.10
N LEU A 34 -11.57 -3.81 -13.69
CA LEU A 34 -12.14 -2.59 -14.27
C LEU A 34 -12.33 -1.49 -13.22
N ARG A 35 -12.82 -1.84 -12.01
CA ARG A 35 -12.95 -0.87 -10.92
C ARG A 35 -11.59 -0.27 -10.54
N ARG A 36 -10.54 -1.08 -10.45
CA ARG A 36 -9.18 -0.60 -10.15
C ARG A 36 -8.64 0.32 -11.24
N GLU A 37 -8.80 -0.06 -12.50
CA GLU A 37 -8.35 0.75 -13.65
C GLU A 37 -9.05 2.12 -13.67
N LEU A 38 -10.38 2.11 -13.55
CA LEU A 38 -11.16 3.34 -13.57
C LEU A 38 -10.94 4.21 -12.33
N ALA A 39 -10.64 3.62 -11.18
CA ALA A 39 -10.30 4.34 -9.96
C ALA A 39 -8.91 5.00 -10.03
N GLN A 40 -7.93 4.37 -10.68
CA GLN A 40 -6.59 4.96 -10.85
C GLN A 40 -6.61 6.23 -11.71
N HIS A 41 -7.57 6.35 -12.63
CA HIS A 41 -7.78 7.57 -13.41
C HIS A 41 -8.53 8.68 -12.66
N ALA A 42 -9.16 8.38 -11.52
CA ALA A 42 -9.64 9.40 -10.61
C ALA A 42 -8.43 9.95 -9.86
N GLY A 43 -7.76 10.95 -10.46
CA GLY A 43 -6.48 11.52 -10.03
C GLY A 43 -6.29 11.47 -8.52
N VAL A 44 -5.54 10.49 -8.05
CA VAL A 44 -5.15 10.38 -6.65
C VAL A 44 -4.20 11.54 -6.42
N ARG A 45 -4.74 12.66 -5.92
CA ARG A 45 -3.90 13.74 -5.42
C ARG A 45 -3.05 13.11 -4.31
N PRO A 46 -1.71 13.09 -4.45
CA PRO A 46 -0.87 12.54 -3.38
C PRO A 46 -1.25 13.25 -2.08
N PRO A 47 -1.39 12.50 -0.97
CA PRO A 47 -1.71 13.12 0.30
C PRO A 47 -0.67 14.20 0.59
N GLU A 48 -1.12 15.34 1.10
CA GLU A 48 -0.20 16.39 1.51
C GLU A 48 0.59 15.89 2.71
N VAL A 49 1.86 15.52 2.48
CA VAL A 49 2.74 15.05 3.55
C VAL A 49 3.30 16.29 4.24
N PRO A 50 3.07 16.46 5.56
CA PRO A 50 3.63 17.60 6.29
C PRO A 50 5.15 17.54 6.25
N VAL A 51 5.77 18.65 5.85
CA VAL A 51 7.23 18.80 5.84
C VAL A 51 7.65 19.55 7.10
N PHE A 52 8.55 18.96 7.88
CA PHE A 52 9.18 19.65 9.01
C PHE A 52 10.08 20.79 8.49
N ARG A 53 9.70 22.04 8.77
CA ARG A 53 10.45 23.25 8.33
C ARG A 53 11.22 23.95 9.46
N GLY A 54 11.28 23.35 10.66
CA GLY A 54 11.86 23.96 11.86
C GLY A 54 13.39 24.19 11.84
N GLY A 55 14.08 23.90 10.74
CA GLY A 55 15.48 24.28 10.51
C GLY A 55 16.54 23.50 11.30
N THR A 56 16.17 22.78 12.36
CA THR A 56 17.11 22.02 13.20
C THR A 56 17.47 20.64 12.64
N GLY A 57 16.73 20.18 11.62
CA GLY A 57 16.91 18.85 11.06
C GLY A 57 16.68 17.72 12.08
N PRO A 58 16.96 16.47 11.70
CA PRO A 58 17.01 15.37 12.66
C PRO A 58 18.16 15.55 13.66
N GLN A 59 18.03 14.92 14.83
CA GLN A 59 19.08 14.93 15.85
C GLN A 59 20.43 14.47 15.27
N PRO A 60 21.52 15.24 15.43
CA PRO A 60 22.84 14.86 14.93
C PRO A 60 23.31 13.50 15.47
N GLY A 61 23.94 12.71 14.61
CA GLY A 61 24.51 11.40 14.98
C GLY A 61 23.51 10.24 14.99
N VAL A 62 22.22 10.50 14.76
CA VAL A 62 21.19 9.46 14.62
C VAL A 62 21.09 8.99 13.17
N ASP A 63 21.34 7.71 12.91
CA ASP A 63 21.04 7.12 11.61
C ASP A 63 19.53 6.87 11.47
N LEU A 64 18.87 7.76 10.73
CA LEU A 64 17.44 7.68 10.45
C LEU A 64 17.02 6.44 9.64
N ARG A 65 17.96 5.68 9.09
CA ARG A 65 17.69 4.43 8.37
C ARG A 65 17.77 3.20 9.28
N SER A 66 18.14 3.37 10.54
CA SER A 66 18.24 2.30 11.52
C SER A 66 17.05 2.32 12.46
N ASN A 67 16.15 1.33 12.31
CA ASN A 67 15.01 1.17 13.23
C ASN A 67 15.45 1.07 14.69
N ARG A 68 16.59 0.39 14.95
CA ARG A 68 17.15 0.27 16.30
C ARG A 68 17.54 1.63 16.87
N ALA A 69 18.26 2.45 16.10
CA ALA A 69 18.68 3.78 16.55
C ALA A 69 17.47 4.67 16.84
N LEU A 70 16.41 4.59 16.03
CA LEU A 70 15.18 5.36 16.24
C LEU A 70 14.43 4.93 17.51
N LEU A 71 14.34 3.61 17.79
CA LEU A 71 13.63 3.10 18.95
C LEU A 71 14.26 3.55 20.27
N GLU A 72 15.60 3.59 20.34
CA GLU A 72 16.33 4.06 21.52
C GLU A 72 16.04 5.54 21.87
N LEU A 73 15.60 6.35 20.90
CA LEU A 73 15.22 7.75 21.11
C LEU A 73 13.74 7.97 21.44
N VAL A 74 12.86 7.08 20.99
CA VAL A 74 11.41 7.24 21.09
C VAL A 74 10.84 6.55 22.33
N GLU A 75 11.47 5.49 22.83
CA GLU A 75 10.97 4.84 24.04
C GLU A 75 11.21 5.71 25.28
N PRO A 76 10.16 6.12 26.02
CA PRO A 76 10.35 6.76 27.31
C PRO A 76 10.99 5.75 28.26
N ALA A 77 12.01 6.18 29.01
CA ALA A 77 12.62 5.38 30.06
C ALA A 77 11.52 4.81 30.94
N ARG A 78 11.29 3.49 30.83
CA ARG A 78 10.35 2.78 31.68
C ARG A 78 10.87 2.98 33.10
N ALA A 79 10.22 3.83 33.89
CA ALA A 79 10.57 4.05 35.27
C ALA A 79 10.44 2.71 36.00
N VAL A 80 11.57 2.03 36.19
CA VAL A 80 11.67 0.84 37.01
C VAL A 80 11.87 1.33 38.44
N GLY A 81 10.84 1.11 39.27
CA GLY A 81 10.94 1.14 40.72
C GLY A 81 10.35 2.39 41.37
N GLU A 82 9.08 2.32 41.77
CA GLU A 82 8.68 2.88 43.06
C GLU A 82 8.76 1.75 44.11
N PRO A 83 9.34 2.00 45.30
CA PRO A 83 9.30 1.08 46.44
C PRO A 83 7.94 1.05 47.13
#